data_AF-A0A3D1DS06-F1
#
_entry.id   AF-A0A3D1DS06-F1
#
_cell.length_a   1.000
_cell.length_b   1.000
_cell.length_c   1.000
_cell.angle_alpha   90.00
_cell.angle_beta   90.00
_cell.angle_gamma   90.00
#
_symmetry.space_group_name_H-M   'P 1'
#
loop_
_entity.id
_entity.type
_entity.pdbx_description
1 polymer ?
#
loop_
_entity_poly.entity_id
_entity_poly.type
_entity_poly.pdbx_seq_one_letter_code
_entity_poly.pdbx_strand_id
1 'polypeptide(L)'
;RASQIPDPKVKIGFLDMFGRPPRESPCECERSSDVSLSQTLNMINGPTVSDAIIHPEGRVAKLIAAKADDRTIVVDVYLAVICRPPTEAELKQGVAFLAEVGNRSEAAQDLMWALINSPAFLFNR
;
A
#
# COMPACT_ATOMS: atom_id res chain seq x y z
N ARG A 1 -12.58 4.56 -19.40
CA ARG A 1 -11.61 5.64 -19.75
C ARG A 1 -10.23 5.13 -19.37
N ALA A 2 -9.35 4.89 -20.33
CA ALA A 2 -7.96 4.54 -20.06
C ALA A 2 -7.25 5.82 -19.59
N SER A 3 -6.82 5.86 -18.33
CA SER A 3 -5.94 6.91 -17.83
C SER A 3 -4.62 6.84 -18.62
N GLN A 4 -4.17 7.98 -19.13
CA GLN A 4 -2.85 8.08 -19.76
C GLN A 4 -1.80 7.71 -18.71
N ILE A 5 -1.25 6.50 -18.81
CA ILE A 5 -0.08 6.10 -18.04
C ILE A 5 1.05 7.06 -18.45
N PRO A 6 1.77 7.68 -17.51
CA PRO A 6 2.95 8.49 -17.80
C PRO A 6 3.89 7.77 -18.76
N ASP A 7 4.53 8.52 -19.65
CA ASP A 7 5.52 8.01 -20.61
C ASP A 7 6.54 7.10 -19.86
N PRO A 8 6.88 5.90 -20.37
CA PRO A 8 7.85 5.00 -19.74
C PRO A 8 9.22 5.67 -19.49
N LYS A 9 9.50 6.82 -20.13
CA LYS A 9 10.66 7.68 -19.86
C LYS A 9 10.67 8.31 -18.46
N VAL A 10 9.56 8.31 -17.72
CA VAL A 10 9.59 8.74 -16.31
C VAL A 10 10.40 7.71 -15.53
N LYS A 11 11.58 8.11 -15.05
CA LYS A 11 12.46 7.27 -14.24
C LYS A 11 11.87 7.07 -12.85
N ILE A 12 11.08 6.02 -12.70
CA ILE A 12 10.61 5.55 -11.40
C ILE A 12 11.38 4.27 -11.11
N GLY A 13 12.52 4.42 -10.41
CA GLY A 13 13.41 3.29 -10.12
C GLY A 13 12.72 2.14 -9.38
N PHE A 14 11.66 2.43 -8.63
CA PHE A 14 10.77 1.43 -8.06
C PHE A 14 10.15 0.53 -9.15
N LEU A 15 9.52 1.12 -10.18
CA LEU A 15 8.88 0.34 -11.24
C LEU A 15 9.90 -0.47 -12.06
N ASP A 16 11.09 0.09 -12.30
CA ASP A 16 12.16 -0.63 -12.98
C ASP A 16 12.61 -1.86 -12.17
N MET A 17 12.73 -1.72 -10.85
CA MET A 17 13.09 -2.82 -9.96
C MET A 17 12.00 -3.90 -9.84
N PHE A 18 10.73 -3.53 -10.04
CA PHE A 18 9.57 -4.45 -10.08
C PHE A 18 9.25 -4.94 -11.51
N GLY A 19 10.21 -4.87 -12.43
CA GLY A 19 10.13 -5.54 -13.73
C GLY A 19 9.33 -4.78 -14.78
N ARG A 20 9.27 -3.44 -14.73
CA ARG A 20 8.72 -2.62 -15.82
C ARG A 20 9.48 -2.93 -17.13
N PRO A 21 8.84 -3.56 -18.13
CA PRO A 21 9.53 -3.89 -19.37
C PRO A 21 9.67 -2.64 -20.25
N PRO A 22 10.76 -2.52 -21.03
CA PRO A 22 10.84 -1.55 -22.11
C PRO A 22 9.74 -1.87 -23.15
N ARG A 23 8.97 -0.87 -23.58
CA ARG A 23 7.86 -1.05 -24.55
C ARG A 23 8.34 -1.27 -25.99
N GLU A 24 9.61 -1.63 -26.17
CA GLU A 24 10.26 -1.79 -27.48
C GLU A 24 10.05 -3.20 -28.06
N SER A 25 9.75 -4.19 -27.22
CA SER A 25 9.54 -5.58 -27.63
C SER A 25 8.32 -6.21 -26.92
N PRO A 26 7.48 -7.00 -27.62
CA PRO A 26 6.35 -7.72 -27.03
C PRO A 26 6.77 -9.04 -26.35
N CYS A 27 8.07 -9.32 -26.23
CA CYS A 27 8.56 -10.59 -25.73
C CYS A 27 8.26 -10.79 -24.23
N GLU A 28 7.60 -11.90 -23.87
CA GLU A 28 7.32 -12.24 -22.46
C GLU A 28 8.58 -12.52 -21.64
N CYS A 29 9.72 -12.83 -22.29
CA CYS A 29 10.97 -13.18 -21.61
C CYS A 29 11.55 -12.04 -20.76
N GLU A 30 11.12 -10.79 -20.94
CA GLU A 30 11.57 -9.63 -20.16
C GLU A 30 10.78 -9.45 -18.85
N ARG A 31 9.73 -10.26 -18.62
CA ARG A 31 8.93 -10.24 -17.39
C ARG A 31 9.30 -11.44 -16.51
N SER A 32 10.18 -11.23 -15.55
CA SER A 32 10.45 -12.23 -14.51
C SER A 32 9.49 -12.06 -13.33
N SER A 33 9.01 -13.18 -12.79
CA SER A 33 8.19 -13.24 -11.56
C SER A 33 9.03 -13.54 -10.32
N ASP A 34 10.36 -13.45 -10.43
CA ASP A 34 11.27 -13.79 -9.34
C ASP A 34 11.24 -12.71 -8.26
N VAL A 35 10.97 -13.13 -7.02
CA VAL A 35 11.01 -12.26 -5.85
C VAL A 35 12.46 -12.09 -5.41
N SER A 36 12.98 -10.86 -5.48
CA SER A 36 14.32 -10.51 -5.00
C SER A 36 14.28 -9.96 -3.58
N LEU A 37 15.30 -10.27 -2.77
CA LEU A 37 15.50 -9.63 -1.46
C LEU A 37 15.55 -8.10 -1.56
N SER A 38 16.12 -7.55 -2.64
CA SER A 38 16.16 -6.11 -2.87
C SER A 38 14.76 -5.52 -3.13
N GLN A 39 13.86 -6.26 -3.78
CA GLN A 39 12.47 -5.87 -3.98
C GLN A 39 11.72 -5.81 -2.65
N THR A 40 11.86 -6.85 -1.81
CA THR A 40 11.25 -6.88 -0.48
C THR A 40 11.75 -5.75 0.41
N LEU A 41 13.07 -5.50 0.44
CA LEU A 41 13.64 -4.42 1.25
C LEU A 41 13.16 -3.03 0.80
N ASN A 42 12.97 -2.82 -0.50
CA ASN A 42 12.45 -1.56 -1.02
C ASN A 42 10.94 -1.41 -0.76
N MET A 43 10.18 -2.50 -0.71
CA MET A 43 8.78 -2.45 -0.32
C MET A 43 8.60 -2.06 1.15
N ILE A 44 9.47 -2.55 2.03
CA ILE A 44 9.46 -2.27 3.47
C ILE A 44 10.00 -0.86 3.77
N ASN A 45 11.17 -0.51 3.21
CA ASN A 45 11.93 0.68 3.60
C ASN A 45 12.01 1.76 2.51
N GLY A 46 11.50 1.49 1.31
CA GLY A 46 11.65 2.40 0.18
C GLY A 46 10.65 3.56 0.22
N PRO A 47 11.03 4.74 -0.31
CA PRO A 47 10.22 5.95 -0.20
C PRO A 47 8.91 5.86 -0.99
N THR A 48 8.84 5.04 -2.03
CA THR A 48 7.67 5.01 -2.92
C THR A 48 6.39 4.60 -2.21
N VAL A 49 6.44 3.55 -1.38
CA VAL A 49 5.26 3.07 -0.65
C VAL A 49 4.99 3.97 0.56
N SER A 50 6.03 4.35 1.31
CA SER A 50 5.88 5.23 2.48
C SER A 50 5.27 6.58 2.08
N ASP A 51 5.81 7.23 1.05
CA ASP A 51 5.36 8.56 0.59
C ASP A 51 3.92 8.50 0.08
N ALA A 52 3.52 7.40 -0.56
CA ALA A 52 2.15 7.19 -1.01
C ALA A 52 1.17 7.05 0.17
N ILE A 53 1.58 6.38 1.25
CA ILE A 53 0.76 6.21 2.46
C ILE A 53 0.58 7.54 3.20
N ILE A 54 1.67 8.32 3.34
CA ILE A 54 1.65 9.59 4.09
C ILE A 54 1.22 10.80 3.26
N HIS A 55 0.92 10.60 1.97
CA HIS A 55 0.59 11.69 1.06
C HIS A 55 -0.56 12.56 1.61
N PRO A 56 -0.50 13.89 1.54
CA PRO A 56 -1.55 14.79 2.07
C PRO A 56 -2.93 14.59 1.41
N GLU A 57 -2.94 14.15 0.15
CA GLU A 57 -4.16 13.76 -0.58
C GLU A 57 -4.41 12.24 -0.57
N GLY A 58 -3.64 11.50 0.21
CA GLY A 58 -3.73 10.07 0.40
C GLY A 58 -5.02 9.66 1.11
N ARG A 59 -5.29 8.35 1.11
CA ARG A 59 -6.52 7.79 1.67
C ARG A 59 -6.67 8.08 3.16
N VAL A 60 -5.63 7.82 3.95
CA VAL A 60 -5.64 8.08 5.40
C VAL A 60 -5.86 9.57 5.69
N ALA A 61 -5.14 10.45 5.01
CA ALA A 61 -5.30 11.89 5.18
C ALA A 61 -6.74 12.36 4.90
N LYS A 62 -7.39 11.83 3.86
CA LYS A 62 -8.80 12.11 3.54
C LYS A 62 -9.76 11.60 4.62
N LEU A 63 -9.55 10.41 5.14
CA LEU A 63 -10.39 9.85 6.22
C LEU A 63 -10.27 10.65 7.52
N ILE A 64 -9.05 11.06 7.86
CA ILE A 64 -8.78 11.90 9.04
C ILE A 64 -9.43 13.29 8.86
N ALA A 65 -9.27 13.92 7.69
CA ALA A 65 -9.91 15.21 7.38
C ALA A 65 -11.45 15.13 7.42
N ALA A 66 -12.02 14.00 7.00
CA ALA A 66 -13.45 13.72 7.08
C ALA A 66 -13.94 13.41 8.51
N LYS A 67 -13.03 13.34 9.50
CA LYS A 67 -13.33 12.97 10.89
C LYS A 67 -14.08 11.63 11.00
N ALA A 68 -13.73 10.67 10.13
CA ALA A 68 -14.24 9.30 10.22
C ALA A 68 -13.94 8.72 11.61
N ASP A 69 -14.73 7.77 12.12
CA ASP A 69 -14.47 7.05 13.36
C ASP A 69 -13.43 5.92 13.17
N ASP A 70 -12.84 5.42 14.27
CA ASP A 70 -11.73 4.45 14.19
C ASP A 70 -12.13 3.16 13.50
N ARG A 71 -13.36 2.72 13.71
CA ARG A 71 -13.90 1.53 13.05
C ARG A 71 -13.99 1.75 11.55
N THR A 72 -14.51 2.89 11.11
CA THR A 72 -14.56 3.24 9.68
C THR A 72 -13.16 3.32 9.06
N ILE A 73 -12.18 3.91 9.76
CA ILE A 73 -10.80 3.96 9.27
C ILE A 73 -10.23 2.56 9.08
N VAL A 74 -10.35 1.69 10.09
CA VAL A 74 -9.84 0.31 10.01
C VAL A 74 -10.52 -0.44 8.86
N VAL A 75 -11.85 -0.36 8.74
CA VAL A 75 -12.58 -1.05 7.66
C VAL A 75 -12.16 -0.54 6.29
N ASP A 76 -12.04 0.77 6.10
CA ASP A 76 -11.64 1.35 4.80
C ASP A 76 -10.21 0.96 4.42
N VAL A 77 -9.28 1.01 5.37
CA VAL A 77 -7.88 0.61 5.14
C VAL A 77 -7.78 -0.89 4.79
N TYR A 78 -8.48 -1.76 5.50
CA TYR A 78 -8.52 -3.19 5.17
C TYR A 78 -9.08 -3.43 3.76
N LEU A 79 -10.19 -2.79 3.42
CA LEU A 79 -10.78 -2.90 2.09
C LEU A 79 -9.85 -2.37 1.00
N ALA A 80 -9.12 -1.29 1.29
CA ALA A 80 -8.17 -0.67 0.35
C ALA A 80 -6.98 -1.55 0.04
N VAL A 81 -6.42 -2.22 1.06
CA VAL A 81 -5.15 -2.93 0.97
C VAL A 81 -5.37 -4.39 0.56
N ILE A 82 -6.27 -5.10 1.25
CA ILE A 82 -6.45 -6.55 1.07
C ILE A 82 -7.80 -6.93 0.45
N CYS A 83 -8.58 -5.95 -0.05
CA CYS A 83 -9.82 -6.18 -0.79
C CYS A 83 -10.91 -6.97 -0.05
N ARG A 84 -10.89 -7.00 1.29
CA ARG A 84 -11.94 -7.62 2.12
C ARG A 84 -12.19 -6.80 3.38
N PRO A 85 -13.39 -6.89 3.99
CA PRO A 85 -13.59 -6.34 5.32
C PRO A 85 -12.72 -7.09 6.36
N PRO A 86 -12.33 -6.40 7.45
CA PRO A 86 -11.67 -7.04 8.58
C PRO A 86 -12.63 -8.02 9.26
N THR A 87 -12.09 -9.12 9.78
CA THR A 87 -12.79 -9.99 10.73
C THR A 87 -13.03 -9.25 12.06
N GLU A 88 -13.91 -9.77 12.92
CA GLU A 88 -14.18 -9.13 14.23
C GLU A 88 -12.93 -9.02 15.10
N ALA A 89 -12.04 -10.03 15.05
CA ALA A 89 -10.78 -10.03 15.78
C ALA A 89 -9.82 -8.95 15.27
N GLU A 90 -9.64 -8.86 13.96
CA GLU A 90 -8.81 -7.84 13.30
C GLU A 90 -9.34 -6.43 13.56
N LEU A 91 -10.66 -6.25 13.48
CA LEU A 91 -11.29 -4.95 13.74
C LEU A 91 -11.06 -4.50 15.18
N LYS A 92 -11.21 -5.42 16.14
CA LYS A 92 -10.95 -5.13 17.55
C LYS A 92 -9.49 -4.76 17.79
N GLN A 93 -8.55 -5.48 17.18
CA GLN A 93 -7.12 -5.20 17.27
C GLN A 93 -6.75 -3.87 16.62
N GLY A 94 -7.26 -3.58 15.42
CA GLY A 94 -7.00 -2.34 14.71
C GLY A 94 -7.51 -1.12 15.47
N VAL A 95 -8.73 -1.18 16.01
CA VAL A 95 -9.28 -0.08 16.83
C VAL A 95 -8.48 0.11 18.11
N ALA A 96 -8.07 -0.98 18.78
CA ALA A 96 -7.22 -0.88 19.96
C ALA A 96 -5.86 -0.25 19.64
N PHE A 97 -5.24 -0.63 18.53
CA PHE A 97 -3.97 -0.07 18.07
C PHE A 97 -4.08 1.44 17.79
N LEU A 98 -5.13 1.88 17.09
CA LEU A 98 -5.38 3.30 16.83
C LEU A 98 -5.54 4.12 18.11
N ALA A 99 -6.08 3.53 19.18
CA ALA A 99 -6.24 4.19 20.47
C ALA A 99 -4.94 4.26 21.30
N GLU A 100 -4.01 3.32 21.11
CA GLU A 100 -2.77 3.22 21.90
C GLU A 100 -1.70 4.22 21.48
N VAL A 101 -1.51 4.41 20.18
CA VAL A 101 -0.40 5.21 19.60
C VAL A 101 -0.55 6.72 19.84
N GLY A 102 -1.75 7.19 20.23
CA GLY A 102 -2.02 8.59 20.59
C GLY A 102 -2.12 9.54 19.40
N ASN A 103 -1.29 9.36 18.37
CA ASN A 103 -1.43 10.04 17.08
C ASN A 103 -2.22 9.18 16.10
N ARG A 104 -3.50 9.55 15.92
CA ARG A 104 -4.45 8.81 15.09
C ARG A 104 -4.05 8.71 13.62
N SER A 105 -3.42 9.76 13.07
CA SER A 105 -3.02 9.76 11.65
C SER A 105 -1.86 8.80 11.42
N GLU A 106 -0.88 8.84 12.32
CA GLU A 106 0.31 7.98 12.28
C GLU A 106 -0.09 6.51 12.48
N ALA A 107 -0.94 6.22 13.47
CA ALA A 107 -1.45 4.87 13.69
C ALA A 107 -2.19 4.29 12.46
N ALA A 108 -2.99 5.11 11.78
CA ALA A 108 -3.69 4.66 10.57
C ALA A 108 -2.75 4.46 9.38
N GLN A 109 -1.69 5.27 9.26
CA GLN A 109 -0.63 5.11 8.25
C GLN A 109 0.18 3.83 8.53
N ASP A 110 0.54 3.58 9.79
CA ASP A 110 1.26 2.38 10.22
C ASP A 110 0.43 1.12 9.99
N LEU A 111 -0.87 1.15 10.29
CA LEU A 111 -1.78 0.04 9.99
C LEU A 111 -1.79 -0.26 8.49
N MET A 112 -1.87 0.76 7.64
CA MET A 112 -1.84 0.60 6.19
C MET A 112 -0.50 0.03 5.71
N TRP A 113 0.62 0.52 6.25
CA TRP A 113 1.95 0.01 5.94
C TRP A 113 2.13 -1.45 6.36
N ALA A 114 1.67 -1.81 7.56
CA ALA A 114 1.74 -3.17 8.08
C ALA A 114 0.93 -4.14 7.21
N LEU A 115 -0.26 -3.74 6.77
CA LEU A 115 -1.09 -4.55 5.89
C LEU A 115 -0.45 -4.73 4.50
N ILE A 116 0.12 -3.69 3.91
CA ILE A 116 0.82 -3.78 2.61
C ILE A 116 2.00 -4.75 2.70
N ASN A 117 2.74 -4.73 3.81
CA ASN A 117 3.87 -5.64 4.04
C ASN A 117 3.47 -7.00 4.63
N SER A 118 2.17 -7.30 4.73
CA SER A 118 1.69 -8.55 5.31
C SER A 118 1.63 -9.70 4.28
N PRO A 119 1.69 -10.97 4.74
CA PRO A 119 1.44 -12.12 3.87
C PRO A 119 0.06 -12.09 3.21
N ALA A 120 -0.95 -11.50 3.87
CA ALA A 120 -2.29 -11.39 3.32
C ALA A 120 -2.30 -10.55 2.03
N PHE A 121 -1.50 -9.47 1.98
CA PHE A 121 -1.33 -8.66 0.77
C PHE A 121 -0.52 -9.40 -0.31
N LEU A 122 0.58 -10.03 0.07
CA LEU A 122 1.46 -10.70 -0.88
C LEU A 122 0.83 -11.93 -1.54
N PHE A 123 0.02 -12.68 -0.80
CA PHE A 123 -0.53 -13.96 -1.25
C PHE A 123 -2.04 -13.94 -1.51
N ASN A 124 -2.72 -12.82 -1.23
CA ASN A 124 -4.17 -12.68 -1.31
C ASN A 124 -4.91 -13.87 -0.65
N ARG A 125 -4.51 -14.19 0.58
CA ARG A 125 -5.06 -15.26 1.41
C ARG A 125 -5.65 -14.71 2.70
#